data_AF-A0AA38GSM7-F1
#
_entry.id   AF-A0AA38GSM7-F1
#
_cell.length_a   1.000
_cell.length_b   1.000
_cell.length_c   1.000
_cell.angle_alpha   90.00
_cell.angle_beta   90.00
_cell.angle_gamma   90.00
#
_symmetry.space_group_name_H-M   'P 1'
#
loop_
_entity.id
_entity.type
_entity.pdbx_description
1 polymer ?
#
loop_
_entity_poly.entity_id
_entity_poly.type
_entity_poly.pdbx_seq_one_letter_code
_entity_poly.pdbx_strand_id
1 'polypeptide(L)'
;MNGCGHVYNCPQKDRKKYQLPKTEGGHIEAIMKMGPRLQRWSEEPFVTALTESLFKLDYGQDRAFANSILLRLADAFRTGNNFVRFCVLKVFLLELKKRHCHENGNNYKGILAKERVPNHLEMVKRVKEVYKSGDIVARSLALQVLGCLADLAKDSAEIQRLIVDAIDSPYLLEVNAALFAAGCFCEFSKDFSSIILKKAIQMVNAMKTIPETNLGAIRLFAKMVHSPTLARVAHE
;
A
#
# COMPACT_ATOMS: atom_id res chain seq x y z
N MET A 1 -25.01 -52.70 8.27
CA MET A 1 -25.11 -51.26 8.64
C MET A 1 -24.22 -51.03 9.85
N ASN A 2 -23.56 -49.85 9.90
CA ASN A 2 -22.73 -49.29 10.97
C ASN A 2 -21.20 -49.50 10.89
N GLY A 3 -20.59 -48.74 9.98
CA GLY A 3 -19.78 -47.56 10.35
C GLY A 3 -18.52 -47.75 11.19
N CYS A 4 -17.39 -48.03 10.54
CA CYS A 4 -16.05 -47.84 11.12
C CYS A 4 -15.73 -46.35 11.29
N GLY A 5 -15.58 -45.91 12.54
CA GLY A 5 -14.96 -44.64 12.89
C GLY A 5 -13.44 -44.75 12.77
N HIS A 6 -12.84 -44.05 11.81
CA HIS A 6 -11.41 -43.73 11.81
C HIS A 6 -11.24 -42.26 12.15
N VAL A 7 -10.88 -42.03 13.42
CA VAL A 7 -10.40 -40.75 13.92
C VAL A 7 -9.00 -40.55 13.34
N TYR A 8 -8.88 -39.67 12.35
CA TYR A 8 -7.59 -39.18 11.90
C TYR A 8 -6.97 -38.32 12.99
N ASN A 9 -6.04 -38.89 13.76
CA ASN A 9 -5.15 -38.16 14.63
C ASN A 9 -4.17 -37.33 13.77
N CYS A 10 -4.39 -36.02 13.72
CA CYS A 10 -3.45 -35.08 13.11
C CYS A 10 -2.34 -34.77 14.14
N PRO A 11 -1.05 -34.95 13.81
CA PRO A 11 0.03 -34.65 14.75
C PRO A 11 0.12 -33.12 14.94
N GLN A 12 -0.18 -32.68 16.16
CA GLN A 12 0.11 -31.32 16.66
C GLN A 12 1.62 -31.11 16.66
N LYS A 13 2.16 -30.50 15.60
CA LYS A 13 3.55 -30.08 15.53
C LYS A 13 3.66 -28.57 15.74
N ASP A 14 4.05 -28.20 16.96
CA ASP A 14 4.81 -27.02 17.34
C ASP A 14 4.46 -25.68 16.67
N ARG A 15 3.36 -25.06 17.14
CA ARG A 15 3.25 -23.59 17.12
C ARG A 15 4.26 -23.00 18.10
N LYS A 16 5.52 -22.82 17.68
CA LYS A 16 6.42 -21.88 18.36
C LYS A 16 5.78 -20.50 18.31
N LYS A 17 5.17 -20.08 19.43
CA LYS A 17 4.79 -18.69 19.65
C LYS A 17 6.07 -17.87 19.59
N TYR A 18 6.23 -17.07 18.55
CA TYR A 18 7.20 -15.97 18.56
C TYR A 18 6.78 -15.03 19.69
N GLN A 19 7.35 -15.21 20.88
CA GLN A 19 7.20 -14.26 21.98
C GLN A 19 8.08 -13.06 21.65
N LEU A 20 7.43 -11.98 21.21
CA LEU A 20 8.06 -10.68 21.05
C LEU A 20 8.59 -10.22 22.42
N PRO A 21 9.78 -9.61 22.49
CA PRO A 21 10.28 -8.97 23.70
C PRO A 21 9.23 -7.99 24.25
N LYS A 22 9.02 -7.96 25.57
CA LYS A 22 7.99 -7.11 26.22
C LYS A 22 8.08 -5.61 25.82
N THR A 23 9.26 -5.14 25.43
CA THR A 23 9.51 -3.78 24.93
C THR A 23 9.05 -3.54 23.49
N GLU A 24 9.06 -4.57 22.62
CA GLU A 24 8.57 -4.47 21.24
C GLU A 24 7.04 -4.43 21.18
N GLY A 25 6.36 -5.11 22.12
CA GLY A 25 4.90 -5.15 22.17
C GLY A 25 4.24 -3.78 22.30
N GLY A 26 4.75 -2.92 23.18
CA GLY A 26 4.20 -1.57 23.39
C GLY A 26 4.42 -0.64 22.19
N HIS A 27 5.58 -0.74 21.54
CA HIS A 27 5.89 0.02 20.32
C HIS A 27 4.96 -0.39 19.16
N ILE A 28 4.73 -1.70 19.00
CA ILE A 28 3.87 -2.24 17.95
C ILE A 28 2.40 -1.85 18.18
N GLU A 29 1.93 -1.90 19.43
CA GLU A 29 0.61 -1.43 19.79
C GLU A 29 0.43 0.06 19.47
N ALA A 30 1.45 0.88 19.75
CA ALA A 30 1.45 2.30 19.40
C ALA A 30 1.35 2.53 17.88
N ILE A 31 2.10 1.76 17.07
CA ILE A 31 1.97 1.79 15.60
C ILE A 31 0.55 1.45 15.18
N MET A 32 -0.01 0.33 15.68
CA MET A 32 -1.34 -0.12 15.27
C MET A 32 -2.45 0.88 15.66
N LYS A 33 -2.31 1.58 16.79
CA LYS A 33 -3.21 2.68 17.19
C LYS A 33 -3.19 3.87 16.22
N MET A 34 -2.20 3.96 15.33
CA MET A 34 -2.14 5.03 14.33
C MET A 34 -3.12 4.86 13.18
N GLY A 35 -3.50 3.63 12.80
CA GLY A 35 -4.44 3.39 11.70
C GLY A 35 -5.75 4.18 11.84
N PRO A 36 -6.52 3.99 12.92
CA PRO A 36 -7.75 4.74 13.16
C PRO A 36 -7.54 6.26 13.30
N ARG A 37 -6.36 6.70 13.77
CA ARG A 37 -6.04 8.12 13.89
C ARG A 37 -5.80 8.76 12.51
N LEU A 38 -5.04 8.10 11.63
CA LEU A 38 -4.86 8.56 10.25
C LEU A 38 -6.20 8.68 9.52
N GLN A 39 -7.08 7.69 9.69
CA GLN A 39 -8.41 7.73 9.11
C GLN A 39 -9.24 8.94 9.56
N ARG A 40 -9.18 9.33 10.84
CA ARG A 40 -9.88 10.55 11.33
C ARG A 40 -9.27 11.80 10.73
N TRP A 41 -7.94 11.90 10.67
CA TRP A 41 -7.26 13.04 10.04
C TRP A 41 -7.55 13.16 8.54
N SER A 42 -7.84 12.04 7.85
CA SER A 42 -8.29 12.06 6.46
C SER A 42 -9.69 12.67 6.29
N GLU A 43 -10.56 12.61 7.31
CA GLU A 43 -11.89 13.25 7.29
C GLU A 43 -11.86 14.72 7.69
N GLU A 44 -10.82 15.14 8.42
CA GLU A 44 -10.69 16.52 8.85
C GLU A 44 -10.55 17.44 7.62
N PRO A 45 -11.38 18.49 7.53
CA PRO A 45 -11.34 19.42 6.42
C PRO A 45 -9.97 20.09 6.35
N PHE A 46 -9.52 20.35 5.12
CA PHE A 46 -8.31 21.13 4.91
C PHE A 46 -8.52 22.53 5.47
N VAL A 47 -7.82 22.87 6.55
CA VAL A 47 -7.86 24.22 7.10
C VAL A 47 -7.26 25.16 6.06
N THR A 48 -8.08 26.06 5.53
CA THR A 48 -7.67 27.05 4.53
C THR A 48 -7.03 28.26 5.20
N ALA A 49 -6.17 28.99 4.50
CA ALA A 49 -5.57 30.23 4.99
C ALA A 49 -6.62 31.23 5.53
N LEU A 50 -7.82 31.26 4.94
CA LEU A 50 -8.94 32.08 5.39
C LEU A 50 -9.49 31.64 6.76
N THR A 51 -9.80 30.35 6.91
CA THR A 51 -10.23 29.78 8.21
C THR A 51 -9.14 29.90 9.28
N GLU A 52 -7.87 29.75 8.91
CA GLU A 52 -6.72 29.92 9.81
C GLU A 52 -6.64 31.37 10.34
N SER A 53 -6.83 32.37 9.46
CA SER A 53 -6.83 33.79 9.83
C SER A 53 -8.01 34.17 10.73
N LEU A 54 -9.18 33.56 10.50
CA LEU A 54 -10.40 33.81 11.23
C LEU A 54 -10.32 33.31 12.69
N PHE A 55 -9.61 32.20 12.92
CA PHE A 55 -9.51 31.54 14.22
C PHE A 55 -8.17 31.73 14.94
N LYS A 56 -7.24 32.52 14.38
CA LYS A 56 -5.89 32.78 14.95
C LYS A 56 -5.14 31.49 15.31
N LEU A 57 -5.25 30.46 14.48
CA LEU A 57 -4.58 29.18 14.71
C LEU A 57 -3.09 29.29 14.38
N ASP A 58 -2.24 28.63 15.19
CA ASP A 58 -0.80 28.54 14.92
C ASP A 58 -0.58 27.81 13.58
N TYR A 59 -0.05 28.56 12.60
CA TYR A 59 0.01 28.14 11.21
C TYR A 59 0.72 26.80 11.01
N GLY A 60 0.08 25.87 10.30
CA GLY A 60 0.71 24.65 9.82
C GLY A 60 1.16 23.65 10.89
N GLN A 61 0.88 23.89 12.17
CA GLN A 61 1.32 23.05 13.28
C GLN A 61 0.74 21.63 13.17
N ASP A 62 -0.55 21.52 12.82
CA ASP A 62 -1.20 20.23 12.63
C ASP A 62 -0.66 19.46 11.41
N ARG A 63 -0.28 20.18 10.35
CA ARG A 63 0.35 19.60 9.15
C ARG A 63 1.76 19.12 9.46
N ALA A 64 2.54 19.93 10.17
CA ALA A 64 3.88 19.57 10.63
C ALA A 64 3.81 18.36 11.58
N PHE A 65 2.82 18.31 12.45
CA PHE A 65 2.57 17.19 13.36
C PHE A 65 2.24 15.90 12.60
N ALA A 66 1.25 15.93 11.70
CA ALA A 66 0.90 14.79 10.86
C ALA A 66 2.08 14.30 10.01
N ASN A 67 2.79 15.23 9.36
CA ASN A 67 4.01 14.94 8.61
C ASN A 67 5.07 14.27 9.49
N SER A 68 5.30 14.75 10.72
CA SER A 68 6.25 14.13 11.64
C SER A 68 5.87 12.69 11.99
N ILE A 69 4.58 12.39 12.11
CA ILE A 69 4.08 11.05 12.42
C ILE A 69 4.23 10.12 11.21
N LEU A 70 3.91 10.61 10.02
CA LEU A 70 4.12 9.86 8.77
C LEU A 70 5.60 9.53 8.54
N LEU A 71 6.50 10.49 8.83
CA LEU A 71 7.94 10.24 8.76
C LEU A 71 8.41 9.23 9.81
N ARG A 72 7.89 9.27 11.05
CA ARG A 72 8.19 8.27 12.07
C ARG A 72 7.71 6.87 11.68
N LEU A 73 6.53 6.75 11.06
CA LEU A 73 6.05 5.48 10.51
C LEU A 73 6.97 4.97 9.40
N ALA A 74 7.44 5.85 8.51
CA ALA A 74 8.40 5.49 7.47
C ALA A 74 9.77 5.09 8.05
N ASP A 75 10.24 5.76 9.11
CA ASP A 75 11.46 5.38 9.83
C ASP A 75 11.31 4.01 10.51
N ALA A 76 10.18 3.75 11.18
CA ALA A 76 9.88 2.45 11.77
C ALA A 76 9.80 1.33 10.72
N PHE A 77 9.25 1.62 9.54
CA PHE A 77 9.25 0.70 8.41
C PHE A 77 10.66 0.41 7.89
N ARG A 78 11.50 1.44 7.80
CA ARG A 78 12.87 1.33 7.32
C ARG A 78 13.74 0.46 8.24
N THR A 79 13.76 0.78 9.53
CA THR A 79 14.68 0.16 10.50
C THR A 79 14.11 -1.09 11.17
N GLY A 80 12.79 -1.27 11.17
CA GLY A 80 12.13 -2.39 11.82
C GLY A 80 12.32 -3.74 11.12
N ASN A 81 12.01 -4.82 11.83
CA ASN A 81 11.92 -6.16 11.24
C ASN A 81 10.65 -6.31 10.37
N ASN A 82 10.48 -7.45 9.69
CA ASN A 82 9.31 -7.69 8.82
C ASN A 82 7.96 -7.61 9.55
N PHE A 83 7.93 -7.91 10.86
CA PHE A 83 6.70 -7.77 11.63
C PHE A 83 6.34 -6.30 11.87
N VAL A 84 7.30 -5.46 12.25
CA VAL A 84 7.12 -4.00 12.36
C VAL A 84 6.69 -3.41 11.02
N ARG A 85 7.36 -3.80 9.92
CA ARG A 85 7.00 -3.39 8.55
C ARG A 85 5.57 -3.74 8.19
N PHE A 86 5.14 -4.95 8.53
CA PHE A 86 3.77 -5.40 8.32
C PHE A 86 2.76 -4.61 9.16
N CYS A 87 3.07 -4.27 10.41
CA CYS A 87 2.23 -3.41 11.24
C CYS A 87 2.09 -2.00 10.64
N VAL A 88 3.18 -1.42 10.14
CA VAL A 88 3.12 -0.12 9.44
C VAL A 88 2.31 -0.23 8.14
N LEU A 89 2.49 -1.30 7.36
CA LEU A 89 1.65 -1.55 6.19
C LEU A 89 0.16 -1.61 6.54
N LYS A 90 -0.21 -2.30 7.63
CA LYS A 90 -1.61 -2.35 8.10
C LYS A 90 -2.18 -0.96 8.38
N VAL A 91 -1.40 -0.08 8.99
CA VAL A 91 -1.79 1.32 9.24
C VAL A 91 -2.13 2.03 7.93
N PHE A 92 -1.28 1.90 6.91
CA PHE A 92 -1.53 2.52 5.61
C PHE A 92 -2.67 1.86 4.82
N LEU A 93 -2.83 0.54 4.90
CA LEU A 93 -3.96 -0.16 4.26
C LEU A 93 -5.31 0.25 4.86
N LEU A 94 -5.36 0.52 6.17
CA LEU A 94 -6.57 1.03 6.80
C LEU A 94 -6.94 2.41 6.24
N GLU A 95 -5.97 3.29 6.05
CA GLU A 95 -6.18 4.60 5.42
C GLU A 95 -6.66 4.42 3.97
N LEU A 96 -5.97 3.59 3.18
CA LEU A 96 -6.31 3.34 1.78
C LEU A 96 -7.73 2.77 1.61
N LYS A 97 -8.15 1.84 2.47
CA LYS A 97 -9.50 1.29 2.44
C LYS A 97 -10.56 2.38 2.59
N LYS A 98 -10.29 3.38 3.44
CA LYS A 98 -11.20 4.50 3.64
C LYS A 98 -11.25 5.41 2.42
N ARG A 99 -10.11 5.65 1.76
CA ARG A 99 -10.05 6.36 0.48
C ARG A 99 -10.97 5.73 -0.56
N HIS A 100 -10.93 4.40 -0.71
CA HIS A 100 -11.74 3.68 -1.70
C HIS A 100 -13.24 3.66 -1.37
N CYS A 101 -13.64 3.95 -0.13
CA CYS A 101 -15.06 4.05 0.25
C CYS A 101 -15.66 5.44 -0.01
N HIS A 102 -14.88 6.46 -0.37
CA HIS A 102 -15.40 7.79 -0.71
C HIS A 102 -15.73 7.87 -2.22
N GLU A 103 -17.00 8.07 -2.56
CA GLU A 103 -17.59 7.90 -3.90
C GLU A 103 -17.13 8.89 -4.99
N ASN A 104 -16.34 9.92 -4.67
CA ASN A 104 -15.94 10.95 -5.65
C ASN A 104 -14.50 10.75 -6.11
N GLY A 105 -14.32 9.76 -6.99
CA GLY A 105 -13.06 9.22 -7.48
C GLY A 105 -12.15 10.12 -8.32
N ASN A 106 -12.07 11.43 -8.06
CA ASN A 106 -11.11 12.30 -8.76
C ASN A 106 -10.37 13.32 -7.88
N ASN A 107 -10.69 13.48 -6.60
CA ASN A 107 -10.01 14.44 -5.72
C ASN A 107 -9.81 13.84 -4.32
N TYR A 108 -8.90 12.88 -4.18
CA TYR A 108 -8.47 12.42 -2.86
C TYR A 108 -7.83 13.58 -2.08
N LYS A 109 -8.43 13.97 -0.95
CA LYS A 109 -7.94 15.05 -0.06
C LYS A 109 -7.61 14.55 1.36
N GLY A 110 -7.43 13.24 1.51
CA GLY A 110 -7.10 12.61 2.79
C GLY A 110 -5.69 12.94 3.28
N ILE A 111 -5.29 12.40 4.43
CA ILE A 111 -4.03 12.78 5.10
C ILE A 111 -2.77 12.42 4.30
N LEU A 112 -2.88 11.47 3.36
CA LEU A 112 -1.79 11.08 2.46
C LEU A 112 -1.87 11.78 1.10
N ALA A 113 -2.76 12.76 0.93
CA ALA A 113 -2.80 13.56 -0.29
C ALA A 113 -1.51 14.38 -0.39
N LYS A 114 -0.96 14.50 -1.60
CA LYS A 114 0.33 15.17 -1.82
C LYS A 114 0.40 16.57 -1.20
N GLU A 115 -0.66 17.37 -1.36
CA GLU A 115 -0.79 18.71 -0.77
C GLU A 115 -0.72 18.75 0.78
N ARG A 116 -1.01 17.64 1.46
CA ARG A 116 -1.03 17.56 2.93
C ARG A 116 0.26 16.98 3.53
N VAL A 117 1.19 16.49 2.72
CA VAL A 117 2.44 15.86 3.18
C VAL A 117 3.64 16.59 2.57
N PRO A 118 4.15 17.66 3.22
CA PRO A 118 5.28 18.45 2.69
C PRO A 118 6.53 17.62 2.41
N ASN A 119 6.89 16.67 3.29
CA ASN A 119 8.10 15.85 3.15
C ASN A 119 7.83 14.48 2.51
N HIS A 120 6.86 14.40 1.61
CA HIS A 120 6.47 13.15 0.97
C HIS A 120 7.63 12.45 0.23
N LEU A 121 8.55 13.21 -0.38
CA LEU A 121 9.72 12.64 -1.07
C LEU A 121 10.63 11.85 -0.12
N GLU A 122 10.92 12.39 1.07
CA GLU A 122 11.75 11.69 2.05
C GLU A 122 10.99 10.50 2.66
N MET A 123 9.67 10.58 2.80
CA MET A 123 8.84 9.45 3.21
C MET A 123 8.93 8.29 2.20
N VAL A 124 8.72 8.58 0.90
CA VAL A 124 8.80 7.59 -0.19
C VAL A 124 10.21 7.00 -0.29
N LYS A 125 11.25 7.83 -0.16
CA LYS A 125 12.65 7.40 -0.17
C LYS A 125 12.95 6.37 0.93
N ARG A 126 12.51 6.61 2.17
CA ARG A 126 12.69 5.65 3.29
C ARG A 126 12.05 4.29 3.01
N VAL A 127 10.85 4.27 2.41
CA VAL A 127 10.18 3.02 2.03
C VAL A 127 10.93 2.32 0.91
N LYS A 128 11.36 3.07 -0.11
CA LYS A 128 12.15 2.55 -1.23
C LYS A 128 13.49 1.93 -0.78
N GLU A 129 14.14 2.47 0.24
CA GLU A 129 15.37 1.89 0.82
C GLU A 129 15.16 0.43 1.26
N VAL A 130 13.98 0.08 1.79
CA VAL A 130 13.64 -1.31 2.17
C VAL A 130 13.53 -2.23 0.96
N TYR A 131 13.09 -1.73 -0.20
CA TYR A 131 13.04 -2.52 -1.43
C TYR A 131 14.44 -2.93 -1.94
N LYS A 132 15.49 -2.21 -1.56
CA LYS A 132 16.87 -2.60 -1.88
C LYS A 132 17.39 -3.77 -1.04
N SER A 133 16.61 -4.25 -0.08
CA SER A 133 17.00 -5.40 0.75
C SER A 133 17.03 -6.70 -0.07
N GLY A 134 17.86 -7.66 0.34
CA GLY A 134 17.85 -9.01 -0.23
C GLY A 134 16.68 -9.88 0.24
N ASP A 135 15.81 -9.37 1.13
CA ASP A 135 14.70 -10.10 1.71
C ASP A 135 13.42 -9.89 0.88
N ILE A 136 12.92 -10.97 0.30
CA ILE A 136 11.72 -10.98 -0.55
C ILE A 136 10.48 -10.48 0.21
N VAL A 137 10.35 -10.80 1.49
CA VAL A 137 9.22 -10.35 2.31
C VAL A 137 9.30 -8.85 2.52
N ALA A 138 10.49 -8.34 2.85
CA ALA A 138 10.70 -6.90 3.01
C ALA A 138 10.45 -6.12 1.71
N ARG A 139 10.93 -6.64 0.57
CA ARG A 139 10.65 -6.08 -0.77
C ARG A 139 9.16 -6.04 -1.09
N SER A 140 8.46 -7.14 -0.83
CA SER A 140 7.01 -7.24 -1.08
C SER A 140 6.22 -6.27 -0.20
N LEU A 141 6.58 -6.15 1.08
CA LEU A 141 5.99 -5.16 1.99
C LEU A 141 6.27 -3.72 1.51
N ALA A 142 7.47 -3.45 0.98
CA ALA A 142 7.83 -2.13 0.47
C ALA A 142 6.98 -1.75 -0.76
N LEU A 143 6.78 -2.67 -1.70
CA LEU A 143 5.87 -2.47 -2.84
C LEU A 143 4.44 -2.17 -2.37
N GLN A 144 3.93 -2.91 -1.40
CA GLN A 144 2.58 -2.68 -0.86
C GLN A 144 2.47 -1.31 -0.17
N VAL A 145 3.48 -0.89 0.60
CA VAL A 145 3.47 0.46 1.19
C VAL A 145 3.57 1.53 0.10
N LEU A 146 4.41 1.36 -0.93
CA LEU A 146 4.46 2.28 -2.07
C LEU A 146 3.10 2.38 -2.77
N GLY A 147 2.37 1.27 -2.92
CA GLY A 147 1.00 1.27 -3.42
C GLY A 147 0.05 2.13 -2.57
N CYS A 148 0.10 2.02 -1.25
CA CYS A 148 -0.68 2.88 -0.36
C CYS A 148 -0.30 4.38 -0.50
N LEU A 149 0.98 4.66 -0.79
CA LEU A 149 1.51 6.02 -0.99
C LEU A 149 1.47 6.47 -2.46
N ALA A 150 0.65 5.85 -3.32
CA ALA A 150 0.69 6.09 -4.75
C ALA A 150 0.52 7.57 -5.16
N ASP A 151 -0.37 8.33 -4.52
CA ASP A 151 -0.54 9.76 -4.82
C ASP A 151 0.72 10.59 -4.52
N LEU A 152 1.47 10.19 -3.48
CA LEU A 152 2.73 10.83 -3.09
C LEU A 152 3.90 10.45 -4.01
N ALA A 153 3.83 9.29 -4.66
CA ALA A 153 4.92 8.71 -5.43
C ALA A 153 4.68 8.71 -6.94
N LYS A 154 3.48 9.11 -7.40
CA LYS A 154 3.06 9.03 -8.81
C LYS A 154 4.00 9.72 -9.79
N ASP A 155 4.70 10.78 -9.37
CA ASP A 155 5.60 11.55 -10.24
C ASP A 155 7.02 10.96 -10.31
N SER A 156 7.33 9.94 -9.50
CA SER A 156 8.65 9.31 -9.49
C SER A 156 8.75 8.23 -10.56
N ALA A 157 9.36 8.56 -11.70
CA ALA A 157 9.67 7.61 -12.77
C ALA A 157 10.49 6.41 -12.27
N GLU A 158 11.33 6.62 -11.25
CA GLU A 158 12.12 5.54 -10.64
C GLU A 158 11.25 4.55 -9.88
N ILE A 159 10.27 5.02 -9.10
CA ILE A 159 9.33 4.15 -8.40
C ILE A 159 8.40 3.43 -9.39
N GLN A 160 7.91 4.14 -10.41
CA GLN A 160 7.09 3.53 -11.46
C GLN A 160 7.84 2.39 -12.14
N ARG A 161 9.10 2.61 -12.54
CA ARG A 161 9.94 1.57 -13.17
C ARG A 161 10.16 0.39 -12.23
N LEU A 162 10.48 0.65 -10.97
CA LEU A 162 10.65 -0.38 -9.95
C LEU A 162 9.40 -1.28 -9.84
N ILE A 163 8.20 -0.69 -9.80
CA ILE A 163 6.95 -1.45 -9.75
C ILE A 163 6.77 -2.29 -11.02
N VAL A 164 7.05 -1.72 -12.21
CA VAL A 164 6.97 -2.44 -13.47
C VAL A 164 7.94 -3.63 -13.46
N ASP A 165 9.20 -3.42 -13.11
CA ASP A 165 10.22 -4.48 -13.09
C ASP A 165 9.85 -5.61 -12.12
N ALA A 166 9.28 -5.27 -10.95
CA ALA A 166 8.84 -6.24 -9.95
C ALA A 166 7.71 -7.17 -10.42
N ILE A 167 6.95 -6.80 -11.46
CA ILE A 167 5.93 -7.68 -12.08
C ILE A 167 6.57 -8.90 -12.76
N ASP A 168 7.82 -8.78 -13.23
CA ASP A 168 8.56 -9.90 -13.84
C ASP A 168 9.43 -10.65 -12.81
N SER A 169 9.25 -10.38 -11.51
CA SER A 169 9.99 -11.06 -10.45
C SER A 169 9.74 -12.57 -10.50
N PRO A 170 10.77 -13.41 -10.26
CA PRO A 170 10.58 -14.86 -10.14
C PRO A 170 9.79 -15.24 -8.87
N TYR A 171 9.57 -14.30 -7.95
CA TYR A 171 8.90 -14.53 -6.68
C TYR A 171 7.44 -14.06 -6.73
N LEU A 172 6.52 -15.01 -6.66
CA LEU A 172 5.07 -14.75 -6.69
C LEU A 172 4.61 -13.71 -5.64
N LEU A 173 5.19 -13.74 -4.44
CA LEU A 173 4.89 -12.78 -3.38
C LEU A 173 5.17 -11.33 -3.82
N GLU A 174 6.28 -11.13 -4.52
CA GLU A 174 6.70 -9.82 -5.02
C GLU A 174 5.84 -9.40 -6.21
N VAL A 175 5.55 -10.32 -7.13
CA VAL A 175 4.65 -10.06 -8.27
C VAL A 175 3.28 -9.61 -7.79
N ASN A 176 2.69 -10.31 -6.80
CA ASN A 176 1.39 -9.93 -6.24
C ASN A 176 1.43 -8.56 -5.56
N ALA A 177 2.50 -8.25 -4.84
CA ALA A 177 2.71 -6.94 -4.25
C ALA A 177 2.88 -5.83 -5.31
N ALA A 178 3.57 -6.13 -6.41
CA ALA A 178 3.76 -5.23 -7.54
C ALA A 178 2.45 -4.95 -8.28
N LEU A 179 1.63 -5.98 -8.52
CA LEU A 179 0.30 -5.83 -9.13
C LEU A 179 -0.62 -4.98 -8.25
N PHE A 180 -0.58 -5.18 -6.93
CA PHE A 180 -1.31 -4.31 -6.00
C PHE A 180 -0.85 -2.85 -6.11
N ALA A 181 0.46 -2.62 -6.07
CA ALA A 181 1.03 -1.27 -6.16
C ALA A 181 0.71 -0.62 -7.50
N ALA A 182 0.86 -1.36 -8.59
CA ALA A 182 0.54 -0.91 -9.94
C ALA A 182 -0.92 -0.46 -10.03
N GLY A 183 -1.86 -1.24 -9.48
CA GLY A 183 -3.27 -0.87 -9.46
C GLY A 183 -3.56 0.41 -8.70
N CYS A 184 -2.85 0.66 -7.59
CA CYS A 184 -2.96 1.92 -6.86
C CYS A 184 -2.37 3.11 -7.62
N PHE A 185 -1.29 2.93 -8.38
CA PHE A 185 -0.70 4.00 -9.21
C PHE A 185 -1.55 4.31 -10.44
N CYS A 186 -2.23 3.31 -11.00
CA CYS A 186 -3.15 3.50 -12.12
C CYS A 186 -4.30 4.47 -11.82
N GLU A 187 -4.66 4.62 -10.53
CA GLU A 187 -5.66 5.60 -10.07
C GLU A 187 -5.17 7.06 -10.24
N PHE A 188 -3.85 7.29 -10.37
CA PHE A 188 -3.26 8.63 -10.36
C PHE A 188 -2.45 9.01 -11.61
N SER A 189 -2.03 8.05 -12.44
CA SER A 189 -1.19 8.29 -13.61
C SER A 189 -1.68 7.53 -14.85
N LYS A 190 -2.23 8.27 -15.82
CA LYS A 190 -2.75 7.69 -17.07
C LYS A 190 -1.67 7.04 -17.93
N ASP A 191 -0.49 7.65 -17.97
CA ASP A 191 0.66 7.14 -18.72
C ASP A 191 1.12 5.81 -18.13
N PHE A 192 1.22 5.75 -16.80
CA PHE A 192 1.54 4.53 -16.08
C PHE A 192 0.48 3.45 -16.31
N SER A 193 -0.82 3.79 -16.23
CA SER A 193 -1.91 2.85 -16.53
C SER A 193 -1.79 2.21 -17.91
N SER A 194 -1.38 3.00 -18.92
CA SER A 194 -1.20 2.51 -20.29
C SER A 194 -0.04 1.50 -20.40
N ILE A 195 1.05 1.72 -19.66
CA ILE A 195 2.19 0.79 -19.59
C ILE A 195 1.75 -0.51 -18.91
N ILE A 196 1.09 -0.41 -17.77
CA ILE A 196 0.65 -1.57 -16.98
C ILE A 196 -0.40 -2.39 -17.72
N LEU A 197 -1.33 -1.75 -18.45
CA LEU A 197 -2.32 -2.45 -19.28
C LEU A 197 -1.66 -3.37 -20.31
N LYS A 198 -0.67 -2.84 -21.05
CA LYS A 198 0.09 -3.66 -22.03
C LYS A 198 0.77 -4.85 -21.36
N LYS A 199 1.35 -4.64 -20.17
CA LYS A 199 2.02 -5.69 -19.43
C LYS A 199 1.04 -6.74 -18.90
N ALA A 200 -0.11 -6.33 -18.40
CA ALA A 200 -1.17 -7.23 -17.96
C ALA A 200 -1.69 -8.09 -19.13
N ILE A 201 -1.90 -7.51 -20.31
CA ILE A 201 -2.28 -8.24 -21.53
C ILE A 201 -1.19 -9.27 -21.90
N GLN A 202 0.09 -8.89 -21.85
CA GLN A 202 1.20 -9.82 -22.10
C GLN A 202 1.21 -10.98 -21.10
N MET A 203 1.00 -10.71 -19.81
CA MET A 203 0.91 -11.76 -18.79
C MET A 203 -0.28 -12.69 -19.02
N VAL A 204 -1.43 -12.14 -19.42
CA VAL A 204 -2.63 -12.91 -19.74
C VAL A 204 -2.42 -13.79 -20.98
N ASN A 205 -1.80 -13.23 -22.02
CA ASN A 205 -1.53 -13.94 -23.27
C ASN A 205 -0.40 -14.98 -23.15
N ALA A 206 0.56 -14.77 -22.25
CA ALA A 206 1.61 -15.73 -21.94
C ALA A 206 1.12 -16.91 -21.08
N MET A 207 -0.19 -16.99 -20.75
CA MET A 207 -0.71 -17.99 -19.82
C MET A 207 -0.56 -19.44 -20.28
N LYS A 208 0.49 -20.08 -19.74
CA LYS A 208 0.48 -21.47 -19.25
C LYS A 208 0.72 -21.56 -17.72
N THR A 209 0.73 -20.46 -16.98
CA THR A 209 1.21 -20.44 -15.58
C THR A 209 0.25 -19.82 -14.56
N ILE A 210 -0.15 -20.68 -13.61
CA ILE A 210 -0.61 -20.47 -12.20
C ILE A 210 -1.89 -19.61 -11.99
N PRO A 211 -3.00 -20.18 -11.46
CA PRO A 211 -4.28 -19.49 -11.27
C PRO A 211 -4.29 -18.24 -10.36
N GLU A 212 -3.34 -18.08 -9.42
CA GLU A 212 -3.38 -16.98 -8.44
C GLU A 212 -2.92 -15.62 -9.00
N THR A 213 -1.97 -15.60 -9.94
CA THR A 213 -1.56 -14.37 -10.65
C THR A 213 -2.68 -13.87 -11.57
N ASN A 214 -3.50 -14.78 -12.08
CA ASN A 214 -4.66 -14.49 -12.94
C ASN A 214 -5.66 -13.59 -12.20
N LEU A 215 -5.99 -13.90 -10.95
CA LEU A 215 -6.88 -13.07 -10.13
C LEU A 215 -6.31 -11.67 -9.85
N GLY A 216 -4.99 -11.56 -9.66
CA GLY A 216 -4.30 -10.29 -9.45
C GLY A 216 -4.37 -9.38 -10.68
N ALA A 217 -4.09 -9.93 -11.87
CA ALA A 217 -4.20 -9.21 -13.14
C ALA A 217 -5.65 -8.82 -13.47
N ILE A 218 -6.63 -9.71 -13.23
CA ILE A 218 -8.05 -9.39 -13.41
C ILE A 218 -8.49 -8.25 -12.49
N ARG A 219 -8.10 -8.27 -11.21
CA ARG A 219 -8.41 -7.19 -10.25
C ARG A 219 -7.75 -5.87 -10.62
N LEU A 220 -6.62 -5.91 -11.32
CA LEU A 220 -5.93 -4.72 -11.82
C LEU A 220 -6.76 -4.01 -12.91
N PHE A 221 -7.36 -4.76 -13.84
CA PHE A 221 -8.26 -4.18 -14.85
C PHE A 221 -9.46 -3.45 -14.24
N ALA A 222 -10.05 -4.01 -13.17
CA ALA A 222 -11.16 -3.38 -12.45
C ALA A 222 -10.80 -2.01 -11.82
N LYS A 223 -9.51 -1.67 -11.68
CA LYS A 223 -9.04 -0.37 -11.19
C LYS A 223 -8.71 0.63 -12.29
N MET A 224 -8.74 0.24 -13.56
CA MET A 224 -8.40 1.10 -14.70
C MET A 224 -9.60 1.87 -15.29
N VAL A 225 -10.75 1.84 -14.60
CA VAL A 225 -12.06 2.41 -15.02
C VAL A 225 -12.03 3.94 -15.24
N HIS A 226 -10.98 4.62 -14.79
CA HIS A 226 -10.83 6.08 -14.87
C HIS A 226 -10.48 6.60 -16.29
N SER A 227 -10.27 5.73 -17.29
CA SER A 227 -10.07 6.13 -18.69
C SER A 227 -10.96 5.30 -19.62
N PRO A 228 -11.91 5.90 -20.35
CA PRO A 228 -12.81 5.19 -21.26
C PRO A 228 -12.07 4.38 -22.33
N THR A 229 -10.89 4.85 -22.77
CA THR A 229 -10.06 4.15 -23.74
C THR A 229 -9.35 2.93 -23.15
N LEU A 230 -8.89 3.01 -21.91
CA LEU A 230 -8.26 1.87 -21.21
C LEU A 230 -9.32 0.85 -20.76
N ALA A 231 -10.51 1.31 -20.37
CA ALA A 231 -11.64 0.46 -20.06
C ALA A 231 -12.07 -0.35 -21.29
N ARG A 232 -12.17 0.28 -22.49
CA ARG A 232 -12.49 -0.42 -23.74
C ARG A 232 -11.48 -1.53 -24.06
N VAL A 233 -10.18 -1.23 -23.98
CA VAL A 233 -9.11 -2.21 -24.26
C VAL A 233 -9.06 -3.32 -23.21
N ALA A 234 -9.50 -3.07 -21.97
CA ALA A 234 -9.61 -4.10 -20.94
C ALA A 234 -10.85 -5.00 -21.09
N HIS A 235 -11.85 -4.58 -21.87
CA HIS A 235 -13.07 -5.34 -22.16
C HIS A 235 -12.98 -6.22 -23.43
N GLU A 236 -12.03 -5.91 -24.32
CA GLU A 236 -11.73 -6.66 -25.56
C GLU A 236 -10.79 -7.83 -25.29
#